data_AF-A0A355S1F3-F1
#
_entry.id   AF-A0A355S1F3-F1
#
_cell.length_a   1.000
_cell.length_b   1.000
_cell.length_c   1.000
_cell.angle_alpha   90.00
_cell.angle_beta   90.00
_cell.angle_gamma   90.00
#
_symmetry.space_group_name_H-M   'P 1'
#
loop_
_entity.id
_entity.type
_entity.pdbx_description
1 polymer ?
#
loop_
_entity_poly.entity_id
_entity_poly.type
_entity_poly.pdbx_seq_one_letter_code
_entity_poly.pdbx_strand_id
1 'polypeptide(L)'
;MRIPHDKGGIQVKFKKFGTNGFGCLGKWESPDLNDGMVVFYGPNESGKTTIFKLISTILYGWDPVSSNPLIPYDASSAECDACIEDSAGEKYMVHRRLKSRAQGTMVTGDKKY
;
A
#
# COMPACT_ATOMS: atom_id res chain seq x y z
N MET A 1 -10.66 -21.98 6.34
CA MET A 1 -9.31 -22.06 6.93
C MET A 1 -9.08 -20.79 7.74
N ARG A 2 -9.16 -20.84 9.08
CA ARG A 2 -8.75 -19.72 9.94
C ARG A 2 -7.26 -19.91 10.20
N ILE A 3 -6.46 -18.92 9.84
CA ILE A 3 -5.05 -18.89 10.23
C ILE A 3 -5.05 -18.72 11.76
N PRO A 4 -4.42 -19.61 12.53
CA PRO A 4 -4.37 -19.45 13.98
C PRO A 4 -3.67 -18.13 14.33
N HIS A 5 -4.31 -17.35 15.21
CA HIS A 5 -3.82 -16.04 15.69
C HIS A 5 -2.85 -16.19 16.89
N ASP A 6 -2.29 -17.38 17.10
CA ASP A 6 -1.57 -17.78 18.32
C ASP A 6 -0.07 -17.39 18.33
N LYS A 7 0.36 -16.53 17.41
CA LYS A 7 1.71 -15.92 17.44
C LYS A 7 1.62 -14.40 17.54
N GLY A 8 1.57 -13.90 18.78
CA GLY A 8 2.02 -12.59 19.34
C GLY A 8 2.19 -11.32 18.51
N GLY A 9 1.64 -11.21 17.29
CA GLY A 9 1.70 -10.03 16.45
C GLY A 9 0.43 -9.18 16.61
N ILE A 10 0.59 -7.86 16.51
CA ILE A 10 -0.54 -6.94 16.45
C ILE A 10 -1.32 -7.22 15.16
N GLN A 11 -2.62 -7.48 15.30
CA GLN A 11 -3.50 -7.59 14.14
C GLN A 11 -3.71 -6.21 13.54
N VAL A 12 -3.54 -6.10 12.23
CA VAL A 12 -3.73 -4.86 11.48
C VAL A 12 -4.68 -5.05 10.31
N LYS A 13 -5.35 -3.96 9.92
CA LYS A 13 -6.28 -3.90 8.80
C LYS A 13 -5.98 -2.68 7.93
N PHE A 14 -6.09 -2.84 6.61
CA PHE A 14 -6.10 -1.69 5.71
C PHE A 14 -7.44 -0.98 5.80
N LYS A 15 -7.43 0.34 5.98
CA LYS A 15 -8.62 1.20 5.95
C LYS A 15 -8.73 1.95 4.63
N LYS A 16 -7.60 2.32 4.04
CA LYS A 16 -7.53 3.03 2.77
C LYS A 16 -6.14 2.92 2.19
N PHE A 17 -6.00 3.06 0.88
CA PHE A 17 -4.70 3.22 0.25
C PHE A 17 -4.78 4.09 -1.01
N GLY A 18 -3.68 4.77 -1.31
CA GLY A 18 -3.57 5.75 -2.38
C GLY A 18 -2.26 5.62 -3.14
N THR A 19 -2.23 6.24 -4.31
CA THR A 19 -1.03 6.34 -5.13
C THR A 19 -1.00 7.58 -5.99
N ASN A 20 0.23 8.00 -6.28
CA ASN A 20 0.56 8.97 -7.31
C ASN A 20 1.65 8.36 -8.21
N GLY A 21 1.21 7.73 -9.30
CA GLY A 21 2.07 7.16 -10.33
C GLY A 21 2.65 5.79 -9.96
N PHE A 22 1.81 4.75 -9.90
CA PHE A 22 2.21 3.36 -9.62
C PHE A 22 1.62 2.41 -10.67
N GLY A 23 2.47 1.93 -11.57
CA GLY A 23 2.07 1.12 -12.73
C GLY A 23 1.05 1.88 -13.58
N CYS A 24 -0.10 1.25 -13.81
CA CYS A 24 -1.22 1.88 -14.53
C CYS A 24 -2.10 2.80 -13.63
N LEU A 25 -1.86 2.84 -12.32
CA LEU A 25 -2.60 3.68 -11.39
C LEU A 25 -1.90 5.03 -11.30
N GLY A 26 -2.47 6.07 -11.92
CA GLY A 26 -1.95 7.45 -11.84
C GLY A 26 -2.18 8.06 -10.46
N LYS A 27 -2.97 9.13 -10.39
CA LYS A 27 -3.49 9.64 -9.11
C LYS A 27 -4.78 8.90 -8.77
N TRP A 28 -4.72 7.97 -7.82
CA TRP A 28 -5.85 7.13 -7.46
C TRP A 28 -5.88 6.85 -5.96
N GLU A 29 -7.08 6.69 -5.42
CA GLU A 29 -7.32 6.38 -4.02
C GLU A 29 -8.44 5.35 -3.92
N SER A 30 -8.30 4.39 -3.00
CA SER A 30 -9.37 3.45 -2.70
C SER A 30 -10.53 4.17 -1.99
N PRO A 31 -11.76 3.67 -2.09
CA PRO A 31 -12.78 4.00 -1.09
C PRO A 31 -12.33 3.49 0.29
N ASP A 32 -13.04 3.93 1.33
CA ASP A 32 -12.85 3.37 2.66
C ASP A 32 -13.16 1.86 2.65
N LEU A 33 -12.22 1.09 3.21
CA LEU A 33 -12.31 -0.35 3.28
C LEU A 33 -13.03 -0.74 4.56
N ASN A 34 -14.19 -1.36 4.37
CA ASN A 34 -14.98 -1.94 5.43
C ASN A 34 -14.38 -3.27 5.90
N ASP A 35 -14.77 -3.68 7.09
CA ASP A 35 -14.44 -5.00 7.60
C ASP A 35 -15.06 -6.10 6.73
N GLY A 36 -14.33 -7.20 6.55
CA GLY A 36 -14.78 -8.35 5.78
C GLY A 36 -14.01 -8.54 4.47
N MET A 37 -14.68 -9.10 3.46
CA MET A 37 -14.06 -9.45 2.19
C MET A 37 -14.15 -8.27 1.21
N VAL A 38 -13.00 -7.76 0.78
CA VAL A 38 -12.88 -6.76 -0.29
C VAL A 38 -12.62 -7.47 -1.61
N VAL A 39 -13.39 -7.15 -2.66
CA VAL A 39 -13.25 -7.74 -4.00
C VAL A 39 -12.86 -6.66 -5.01
N PHE A 40 -11.69 -6.82 -5.63
CA PHE A 40 -11.27 -6.01 -6.77
C PHE A 40 -11.66 -6.72 -8.06
N TYR A 41 -12.55 -6.11 -8.86
CA TYR A 41 -13.04 -6.68 -10.11
C TYR A 41 -12.90 -5.68 -11.27
N GLY A 42 -12.79 -6.19 -12.49
CA GLY A 42 -12.68 -5.38 -13.71
C GLY A 42 -12.11 -6.18 -14.88
N PRO A 43 -12.12 -5.62 -16.11
CA PRO A 43 -11.55 -6.27 -17.30
C PRO A 43 -10.07 -6.64 -17.15
N ASN A 44 -9.55 -7.49 -18.04
CA ASN A 44 -8.10 -7.71 -18.10
C ASN A 44 -7.36 -6.36 -18.23
N GLU A 45 -6.16 -6.30 -17.66
CA GLU A 45 -5.31 -5.09 -17.69
C GLU A 45 -5.85 -3.87 -16.95
N SER A 46 -7.00 -3.98 -16.25
CA SER A 46 -7.58 -2.89 -15.46
C SER A 46 -6.79 -2.51 -14.18
N GLY A 47 -5.59 -3.05 -13.99
CA GLY A 47 -4.75 -2.75 -12.82
C GLY A 47 -4.99 -3.57 -11.56
N LYS A 48 -5.78 -4.65 -11.60
CA LYS A 48 -6.00 -5.52 -10.42
C LYS A 48 -4.69 -6.05 -9.82
N THR A 49 -3.78 -6.58 -10.66
CA THR A 49 -2.45 -7.01 -10.22
C THR A 49 -1.61 -5.85 -9.67
N THR A 50 -1.78 -4.66 -10.23
CA THR A 50 -1.12 -3.43 -9.75
C THR A 50 -1.55 -3.09 -8.33
N ILE A 51 -2.83 -3.28 -7.97
CA ILE A 51 -3.33 -3.10 -6.59
C ILE A 51 -2.65 -4.09 -5.63
N PHE A 52 -2.55 -5.36 -5.99
CA PHE A 52 -1.83 -6.35 -5.16
C PHE A 52 -0.37 -5.95 -4.94
N LYS A 53 0.31 -5.49 -6.00
CA LYS A 53 1.69 -4.99 -5.88
C LYS A 53 1.80 -3.74 -5.02
N LEU A 54 0.84 -2.82 -5.10
CA LEU A 54 0.77 -1.64 -4.25
C LEU A 54 0.67 -2.04 -2.77
N ILE A 55 -0.21 -2.99 -2.44
CA ILE A 55 -0.35 -3.52 -1.07
C ILE A 55 0.97 -4.13 -0.59
N SER A 56 1.61 -4.95 -1.43
CA SER A 56 2.93 -5.51 -1.11
C SER A 56 3.99 -4.44 -0.91
N THR A 57 4.02 -3.40 -1.75
CA THR A 57 4.98 -2.29 -1.63
C THR A 57 4.76 -1.47 -0.36
N ILE A 58 3.51 -1.29 0.07
CA ILE A 58 3.22 -0.61 1.34
C ILE A 58 3.81 -1.40 2.52
N LEU A 59 3.59 -2.71 2.56
CA LEU A 59 4.05 -3.55 3.66
C LEU A 59 5.57 -3.75 3.66
N TYR A 60 6.16 -4.00 2.50
CA TYR A 60 7.55 -4.48 2.39
C TYR A 60 8.51 -3.47 1.76
N GLY A 61 8.01 -2.36 1.23
CA GLY A 61 8.80 -1.41 0.48
C GLY A 61 8.93 -1.78 -1.00
N TRP A 62 9.72 -0.97 -1.71
CA TRP A 62 9.91 -1.10 -3.16
C TRP A 62 10.87 -2.23 -3.50
N ASP A 63 10.45 -3.12 -4.40
CA ASP A 63 11.27 -4.20 -4.96
C ASP A 63 10.87 -4.46 -6.43
N PRO A 64 11.79 -4.41 -7.40
CA PRO A 64 13.18 -3.93 -7.27
C PRO A 64 13.24 -2.42 -7.07
N VAL A 65 14.35 -1.88 -6.54
CA VAL A 65 14.52 -0.41 -6.41
C VAL A 65 14.95 0.21 -7.75
N SER A 66 15.83 -0.46 -8.49
CA SER A 66 16.29 -0.05 -9.82
C SER A 66 15.43 -0.67 -10.92
N SER A 67 15.18 0.09 -11.99
CA SER A 67 14.40 -0.35 -13.15
C SER A 67 13.03 -0.94 -12.77
N ASN A 68 12.40 -0.38 -11.75
CA ASN A 68 11.12 -0.89 -11.27
C ASN A 68 10.02 -0.70 -12.33
N PRO A 69 9.36 -1.78 -12.78
CA PRO A 69 8.35 -1.71 -13.84
C PRO A 69 7.06 -0.99 -13.42
N LEU A 70 6.92 -0.65 -12.13
CA LEU A 70 5.79 0.08 -11.57
C LEU A 70 6.03 1.59 -11.57
N ILE A 71 7.18 2.08 -12.02
CA ILE A 71 7.37 3.51 -12.27
C ILE A 71 6.83 3.80 -13.68
N PRO A 72 5.83 4.69 -13.83
CA PRO A 72 5.39 5.12 -15.15
C PRO A 72 6.55 5.71 -15.97
N TYR A 73 6.55 5.47 -17.29
CA TYR A 73 7.69 5.79 -18.15
C TYR A 73 8.02 7.29 -18.21
N ASP A 74 7.03 8.14 -18.02
CA ASP A 74 7.12 9.60 -17.99
C ASP A 74 7.29 10.18 -16.57
N ALA A 75 7.34 9.32 -15.55
CA ALA A 75 7.44 9.75 -14.15
C ALA A 75 8.87 9.65 -13.62
N SER A 76 9.32 10.70 -12.93
CA SER A 76 10.59 10.71 -12.19
C SER A 76 10.48 10.10 -10.78
N SER A 77 9.26 9.75 -10.36
CA SER A 77 8.98 9.14 -9.06
C SER A 77 7.66 8.39 -9.05
N ALA A 78 7.56 7.42 -8.15
CA ALA A 78 6.32 6.71 -7.83
C ALA A 78 6.06 6.76 -6.32
N GLU A 79 4.80 6.95 -5.93
CA GLU A 79 4.39 7.10 -4.52
C GLU A 79 3.15 6.26 -4.23
N CYS A 80 3.11 5.65 -3.04
CA CYS A 80 1.93 4.99 -2.51
C CYS A 80 1.82 5.13 -1.00
N ASP A 81 0.60 5.14 -0.49
CA ASP A 81 0.31 5.30 0.93
C ASP A 81 -0.87 4.43 1.37
N ALA A 82 -0.92 4.12 2.66
CA ALA A 82 -2.08 3.49 3.28
C ALA A 82 -2.33 4.02 4.68
N CYS A 83 -3.62 4.05 5.02
CA CYS A 83 -4.09 4.07 6.40
C CYS A 83 -4.28 2.62 6.88
N ILE A 84 -3.54 2.25 7.90
CA ILE A 84 -3.61 0.94 8.57
C ILE A 84 -4.11 1.18 9.99
N GLU A 85 -5.00 0.33 10.47
CA GLU A 85 -5.54 0.37 11.83
C GLU A 85 -5.23 -0.93 12.55
N ASP A 86 -4.79 -0.85 13.81
CA ASP A 86 -4.56 -2.02 14.64
C ASP A 86 -5.80 -2.47 15.43
N SER A 87 -5.66 -3.54 16.21
CA SER A 87 -6.74 -4.06 17.06
C SER A 87 -7.15 -3.12 18.21
N ALA A 88 -6.34 -2.13 18.56
CA ALA A 88 -6.67 -1.11 19.56
C ALA A 88 -7.37 0.12 18.95
N GLY A 89 -7.47 0.18 17.61
CA GLY A 89 -8.02 1.32 16.88
C GLY A 89 -6.99 2.40 16.58
N GLU A 90 -5.71 2.17 16.86
CA GLU A 90 -4.64 3.10 16.53
C GLU A 90 -4.37 3.11 15.03
N LYS A 91 -4.24 4.31 14.48
CA LYS A 91 -4.03 4.52 13.04
C LYS A 91 -2.59 4.82 12.72
N TYR A 92 -2.14 4.19 11.64
CA TYR A 92 -0.81 4.32 11.07
C TYR A 92 -0.93 4.75 9.63
N MET A 93 -0.27 5.87 9.29
CA MET A 93 -0.11 6.32 7.92
C MET A 93 1.23 5.84 7.41
N VAL A 94 1.22 4.84 6.54
CA VAL A 94 2.42 4.35 5.86
C VAL A 94 2.53 5.06 4.52
N HIS A 95 3.67 5.68 4.25
CA HIS A 95 3.96 6.30 2.96
C HIS A 95 5.26 5.71 2.39
N ARG A 96 5.25 5.36 1.11
CA ARG A 96 6.39 4.83 0.37
C ARG A 96 6.61 5.66 -0.88
N ARG A 97 7.88 5.93 -1.17
CA ARG A 97 8.29 6.70 -2.34
C ARG A 97 9.50 6.06 -3.00
N LEU A 98 9.47 5.99 -4.32
CA LEU A 98 10.61 5.60 -5.13
C LEU A 98 10.99 6.74 -6.08
N LYS A 99 12.21 7.23 -5.90
CA LYS A 99 12.91 8.16 -6.81
C LYS A 99 14.19 7.47 -7.27
N SER A 100 15.36 8.06 -6.96
CA SER A 100 16.67 7.41 -7.09
C SER A 100 16.92 6.35 -6.00
N ARG A 101 16.15 6.39 -4.90
CA ARG A 101 16.21 5.43 -3.79
C ARG A 101 14.80 5.14 -3.28
N ALA A 102 14.60 3.95 -2.73
CA ALA A 102 13.39 3.61 -1.99
C ALA A 102 13.40 4.31 -0.63
N GLN A 103 12.28 4.94 -0.30
CA GLN A 103 12.04 5.60 0.99
C GLN A 103 10.69 5.14 1.53
N GLY A 104 10.61 5.04 2.85
CA GLY A 104 9.37 4.76 3.55
C GLY A 104 9.33 5.49 4.88
N THR A 105 8.14 5.95 5.25
CA THR A 105 7.87 6.57 6.54
C THR A 105 6.56 6.05 7.08
N MET A 106 6.49 5.87 8.39
CA MET A 106 5.24 5.55 9.07
C MET A 106 4.95 6.60 10.13
N VAL A 107 3.72 7.13 10.16
CA VAL A 107 3.30 8.14 11.13
C VAL A 107 2.15 7.59 11.96
N THR A 108 2.17 7.82 13.28
CA THR A 108 1.06 7.55 14.21
C THR A 108 1.01 8.66 15.25
N GLY A 109 -0.15 9.30 15.42
CA GLY A 109 -0.24 10.58 16.15
C GLY A 109 0.82 11.57 15.64
N ASP A 110 1.67 12.05 16.54
CA ASP A 110 2.80 12.95 16.23
C ASP A 110 4.15 12.22 16.02
N LYS A 111 4.17 10.88 16.14
CA LYS A 111 5.40 10.09 16.04
C LYS A 111 5.63 9.64 14.60
N LYS A 112 6.85 9.86 14.11
CA LYS A 112 7.32 9.42 12.78
C LYS A 112 8.42 8.38 12.93
N TYR A 113 8.26 7.25 12.23
CA TYR A 113 9.17 6.12 12.14
C TYR A 113 9.72 5.98 10.72
#